data_AF-A0AAV2JLK3-F1
#
_entry.id   AF-A0AAV2JLK3-F1
#
_cell.length_a   1.000
_cell.length_b   1.000
_cell.length_c   1.000
_cell.angle_alpha   90.00
_cell.angle_beta   90.00
_cell.angle_gamma   90.00
#
_symmetry.space_group_name_H-M   'P 1'
#
loop_
_entity.id
_entity.type
_entity.pdbx_description
1 polymer ?
#
loop_
_entity_poly.entity_id
_entity_poly.type
_entity_poly.pdbx_seq_one_letter_code
_entity_poly.pdbx_strand_id
1 'polypeptide(L)'
;MGHASLSGVLTAPVPLVTFDDSGPDSALHFLCHDGDVNKPRYDHLVAIERSGRASDGNYYNMRGINIKHLVDPIDDLFVAANQIPGILTTGIGDGGNELGMGKLKEKVISYMPKGDMIACDVPADFAITCGVSNWGGYAVACGLYLLQTCSSHQRYLNKGRTPTETQEKTQTWNTGLPSVHKEEAFLSTLVRFGVRSGKTGNLGMEVDGLMFHPTHSHLITRLLQATHSN
;
A
#
# COMPACT_ATOMS: atom_id res chain seq x y z
N MET A 1 -0.41 15.95 5.18
CA MET A 1 -0.14 15.09 6.36
C MET A 1 -0.15 15.83 7.70
N GLY A 2 0.16 17.12 7.79
CA GLY A 2 0.18 17.86 9.07
C GLY A 2 -1.14 17.86 9.88
N HIS A 3 -2.30 17.80 9.23
CA HIS A 3 -3.59 17.78 9.94
C HIS A 3 -4.01 16.43 10.53
N ALA A 4 -3.56 15.29 9.97
CA ALA A 4 -3.87 13.96 10.51
C ALA A 4 -3.11 13.66 11.82
N SER A 5 -1.97 14.33 12.03
CA SER A 5 -1.27 14.35 13.32
C SER A 5 -2.02 15.19 14.38
N LEU A 6 -2.78 16.21 13.96
CA LEU A 6 -3.53 17.09 14.86
C LEU A 6 -4.86 16.46 15.35
N SER A 7 -5.40 15.49 14.63
CA SER A 7 -6.61 14.75 15.03
C SER A 7 -6.34 13.53 15.92
N GLY A 8 -5.07 13.26 16.29
CA GLY A 8 -4.69 12.11 17.13
C GLY A 8 -4.79 10.74 16.44
N VAL A 9 -4.97 10.71 15.12
CA VAL A 9 -5.09 9.46 14.34
C VAL A 9 -3.73 8.77 14.18
N LEU A 10 -2.66 9.55 14.07
CA LEU A 10 -1.28 9.05 14.02
C LEU A 10 -0.61 9.26 15.38
N THR A 11 -0.01 8.21 15.93
CA THR A 11 0.70 8.25 17.22
C THR A 11 2.11 8.81 17.11
N ALA A 12 2.67 8.88 15.90
CA ALA A 12 3.96 9.48 15.58
C ALA A 12 3.92 10.10 14.18
N PRO A 13 4.72 11.13 13.90
CA PRO A 13 4.85 11.68 12.55
C PRO A 13 5.46 10.62 11.63
N VAL A 14 4.80 10.36 10.50
CA VAL A 14 5.37 9.57 9.41
C VAL A 14 6.29 10.49 8.60
N PRO A 15 7.60 10.19 8.48
CA PRO A 15 8.50 10.99 7.68
C PRO A 15 8.00 11.09 6.23
N LEU A 16 7.80 12.31 5.74
CA LEU A 16 7.57 12.54 4.33
C LEU A 16 8.94 12.64 3.65
N VAL A 17 9.18 11.75 2.69
CA VAL A 17 10.40 11.75 1.88
C VAL A 17 10.00 11.98 0.43
N THR A 18 10.73 12.86 -0.25
CA THR A 18 10.52 13.15 -1.67
C THR A 18 11.52 12.37 -2.50
N PHE A 19 11.04 11.75 -3.58
CA PHE A 19 11.90 11.19 -4.62
C PHE A 19 11.98 12.18 -5.76
N ASP A 20 13.20 12.67 -6.03
CA ASP A 20 13.48 13.58 -7.13
C ASP A 20 14.19 12.84 -8.25
N ASP A 21 13.47 12.58 -9.34
CA ASP A 21 14.04 12.03 -10.56
C ASP A 21 14.87 13.09 -11.29
N SER A 22 16.19 12.95 -11.18
CA SER A 22 17.20 13.86 -11.72
C SER A 22 18.13 13.16 -12.72
N GLY A 23 17.88 11.89 -13.04
CA GLY A 23 18.72 11.08 -13.90
C GLY A 23 18.55 9.57 -13.70
N PRO A 24 19.26 8.76 -14.50
CA PRO A 24 19.09 7.31 -14.52
C PRO A 24 19.42 6.62 -13.19
N ASP A 25 20.28 7.22 -12.37
CA ASP A 25 20.70 6.65 -11.09
C ASP A 25 19.89 7.18 -9.90
N SER A 26 18.90 8.06 -10.12
CA SER A 26 18.14 8.70 -9.03
C SER A 26 17.45 7.67 -8.14
N ALA A 27 16.85 6.63 -8.72
CA ALA A 27 16.21 5.57 -7.94
C ALA A 27 17.23 4.80 -7.08
N LEU A 28 18.43 4.54 -7.61
CA LEU A 28 19.48 3.85 -6.89
C LEU A 28 20.01 4.69 -5.71
N HIS A 29 20.26 5.99 -5.91
CA HIS A 29 20.66 6.91 -4.84
C HIS A 29 19.55 7.14 -3.80
N PHE A 30 18.28 7.06 -4.23
CA PHE A 30 17.16 7.10 -3.29
C PHE A 30 17.13 5.86 -2.40
N LEU A 31 17.34 4.67 -2.99
CA LEU A 31 17.20 3.39 -2.29
C LEU A 31 18.46 2.95 -1.53
N CYS A 32 19.64 3.46 -1.89
CA CYS A 32 20.92 3.03 -1.34
C CYS A 32 21.76 4.21 -0.86
N HIS A 33 22.58 4.00 0.18
CA HIS A 33 23.55 5.01 0.61
C HIS A 33 24.59 5.24 -0.48
N ASP A 34 24.67 6.47 -0.99
CA ASP A 34 25.58 6.87 -2.08
C ASP A 34 25.47 6.01 -3.35
N GLY A 35 24.32 5.35 -3.55
CA GLY A 35 24.09 4.42 -4.67
C GLY A 35 24.75 3.04 -4.53
N ASP A 36 25.32 2.71 -3.37
CA ASP A 36 25.93 1.39 -3.11
C ASP A 36 24.85 0.33 -2.84
N VAL A 37 24.62 -0.57 -3.81
CA VAL A 37 23.63 -1.65 -3.72
C VAL A 37 23.81 -2.59 -2.51
N ASN A 38 24.98 -2.60 -1.88
CA ASN A 38 25.24 -3.40 -0.68
C ASN A 38 24.84 -2.66 0.62
N LYS A 39 24.39 -1.41 0.51
CA LYS A 39 23.97 -0.55 1.63
C LYS A 39 22.58 0.02 1.37
N PRO A 40 21.55 -0.84 1.30
CA PRO A 40 20.18 -0.40 1.12
C PRO A 40 19.74 0.47 2.31
N ARG A 41 19.00 1.54 2.02
CA ARG A 41 18.38 2.47 2.99
C ARG A 41 17.03 1.97 3.49
N TYR A 42 16.41 1.08 2.72
CA TYR A 42 15.10 0.49 2.96
C TYR A 42 15.20 -1.02 2.78
N ASP A 43 14.41 -1.80 3.51
CA ASP A 43 14.31 -3.25 3.34
C ASP A 43 13.05 -3.67 2.58
N HIS A 44 12.05 -2.79 2.51
CA HIS A 44 10.76 -3.08 1.89
C HIS A 44 10.11 -1.82 1.30
N LEU A 45 9.59 -1.92 0.08
CA LEU A 45 8.74 -0.91 -0.55
C LEU A 45 7.30 -1.43 -0.65
N VAL A 46 6.33 -0.64 -0.19
CA VAL A 46 4.90 -0.99 -0.26
C VAL A 46 4.15 0.08 -1.05
N ALA A 47 3.45 -0.34 -2.10
CA ALA A 47 2.52 0.49 -2.86
C ALA A 47 1.09 0.03 -2.57
N ILE A 48 0.21 0.98 -2.20
CA ILE A 48 -1.22 0.72 -1.96
C ILE A 48 -2.00 1.67 -2.86
N GLU A 49 -2.83 1.12 -3.76
CA GLU A 49 -3.66 1.92 -4.69
C GLU A 49 -2.85 2.94 -5.51
N ARG A 50 -1.57 2.66 -5.75
CA ARG A 50 -0.70 3.55 -6.51
C ARG A 50 -0.78 3.14 -7.98
N SER A 51 -1.16 4.05 -8.88
CA SER A 51 -1.14 3.76 -10.33
C SER A 51 0.26 3.34 -10.80
N GLY A 52 0.34 2.26 -11.56
CA GLY A 52 1.56 1.77 -12.18
C GLY A 52 1.57 1.97 -13.69
N ARG A 53 2.77 2.06 -14.28
CA ARG A 53 2.91 2.26 -15.72
C ARG A 53 2.46 1.02 -16.49
N ALA A 54 1.71 1.23 -17.57
CA ALA A 54 1.36 0.19 -18.53
C ALA A 54 2.53 -0.08 -19.49
N SER A 55 2.37 -1.07 -20.38
CA SER A 55 3.42 -1.52 -21.31
C SER A 55 3.95 -0.44 -22.26
N ASP A 56 3.17 0.62 -22.49
CA ASP A 56 3.53 1.75 -23.34
C ASP A 56 4.13 2.94 -22.56
N GLY A 57 4.37 2.77 -21.26
CA GLY A 57 4.91 3.82 -20.38
C GLY A 57 3.91 4.92 -20.01
N ASN A 58 2.62 4.74 -20.29
CA ASN A 58 1.54 5.60 -19.80
C ASN A 58 0.88 5.03 -18.54
N TYR A 59 -0.03 5.82 -17.95
CA TYR A 59 -0.81 5.44 -16.78
C TYR A 59 -2.29 5.57 -17.13
N TYR A 60 -3.09 4.56 -16.81
CA TYR A 60 -4.51 4.54 -17.14
C TYR A 60 -5.33 4.31 -15.88
N ASN A 61 -6.50 4.95 -15.81
CA ASN A 61 -7.53 4.51 -14.86
C ASN A 61 -8.31 3.31 -15.42
N MET A 62 -9.19 2.72 -14.61
CA MET A 62 -10.03 1.57 -15.01
C MET A 62 -10.97 1.84 -16.20
N ARG A 63 -11.16 3.10 -16.60
CA ARG A 63 -11.91 3.48 -17.81
C ARG A 63 -11.02 3.55 -19.06
N GLY A 64 -9.72 3.30 -18.95
CA GLY A 64 -8.74 3.44 -20.03
C GLY A 64 -8.40 4.89 -20.36
N ILE A 65 -8.66 5.84 -19.45
CA ILE A 65 -8.28 7.25 -19.65
C ILE A 65 -6.84 7.42 -19.18
N ASN A 66 -6.01 8.02 -20.02
CA ASN A 66 -4.61 8.33 -19.67
C ASN A 66 -4.58 9.40 -18.56
N ILE A 67 -3.96 9.07 -17.43
CA ILE A 67 -3.81 9.90 -16.24
C ILE A 67 -2.35 10.24 -15.94
N LYS A 68 -1.42 10.06 -16.90
CA LYS A 68 0.02 10.34 -16.72
C LYS A 68 0.32 11.73 -16.16
N HIS A 69 -0.50 12.72 -16.52
CA HIS A 69 -0.38 14.11 -16.02
C HIS A 69 -0.76 14.30 -14.53
N LEU A 70 -1.29 13.26 -13.87
CA LEU A 70 -1.70 13.26 -12.46
C LEU A 70 -0.83 12.33 -11.61
N VAL A 71 0.16 11.67 -12.20
CA VAL A 71 0.87 10.55 -11.61
C VAL A 71 2.36 10.79 -11.71
N ASP A 72 3.01 10.97 -10.56
CA ASP A 72 4.48 10.98 -10.49
C ASP A 72 5.05 9.57 -10.75
N PRO A 73 6.05 9.42 -11.63
CA PRO A 73 6.54 8.12 -12.11
C PRO A 73 7.47 7.44 -11.08
N ILE A 74 6.93 7.08 -9.92
CA ILE A 74 7.69 6.43 -8.83
C ILE A 74 7.90 4.92 -9.06
N ASP A 75 7.40 4.38 -10.17
CA ASP A 75 7.58 3.00 -10.62
C ASP A 75 9.06 2.59 -10.71
N ASP A 76 9.93 3.53 -11.06
CA ASP A 76 11.36 3.27 -11.19
C ASP A 76 12.01 2.87 -9.87
N LEU A 77 11.42 3.25 -8.73
CA LEU A 77 11.84 2.74 -7.42
C LEU A 77 11.59 1.23 -7.30
N PHE A 78 10.46 0.72 -7.80
CA PHE A 78 10.16 -0.71 -7.78
C PHE A 78 11.04 -1.49 -8.77
N VAL A 79 11.29 -0.90 -9.94
CA VAL A 79 12.19 -1.48 -10.95
C VAL A 79 13.62 -1.58 -10.42
N ALA A 80 14.12 -0.52 -9.79
CA ALA A 80 15.45 -0.50 -9.19
C ALA A 80 15.56 -1.45 -7.99
N ALA A 81 14.55 -1.49 -7.11
CA ALA A 81 14.52 -2.38 -5.94
C ALA A 81 14.71 -3.85 -6.31
N ASN A 82 14.14 -4.30 -7.43
CA ASN A 82 14.30 -5.67 -7.92
C ASN A 82 15.76 -6.06 -8.25
N GLN A 83 16.65 -5.08 -8.39
CA GLN A 83 18.09 -5.31 -8.63
C GLN A 83 18.95 -5.12 -7.38
N ILE A 84 18.37 -4.73 -6.24
CA ILE A 84 19.10 -4.42 -5.00
C ILE A 84 18.85 -5.54 -3.98
N PRO A 85 19.87 -6.36 -3.65
CA PRO A 85 19.73 -7.41 -2.65
C PRO A 85 19.27 -6.84 -1.30
N GLY A 86 18.25 -7.48 -0.71
CA GLY A 86 17.72 -7.09 0.60
C GLY A 86 16.58 -6.07 0.57
N ILE A 87 16.17 -5.58 -0.61
CA ILE A 87 14.95 -4.79 -0.76
C ILE A 87 13.85 -5.68 -1.36
N LEU A 88 12.71 -5.78 -0.68
CA LEU A 88 11.52 -6.45 -1.18
C LEU A 88 10.45 -5.44 -1.60
N THR A 89 9.55 -5.85 -2.48
CA THR A 89 8.47 -5.01 -2.99
C THR A 89 7.11 -5.67 -2.81
N THR A 90 6.12 -4.90 -2.36
CA THR A 90 4.71 -5.33 -2.28
C THR A 90 3.81 -4.33 -2.98
N GLY A 91 3.01 -4.80 -3.93
CA GLY A 91 1.88 -4.05 -4.49
C GLY A 91 0.56 -4.53 -3.90
N ILE A 92 -0.31 -3.61 -3.50
CA ILE A 92 -1.70 -3.86 -3.10
C ILE A 92 -2.62 -3.09 -4.04
N GLY A 93 -3.48 -3.82 -4.75
CA GLY A 93 -4.35 -3.28 -5.79
C GLY A 93 -5.66 -4.06 -5.92
N ASP A 94 -6.65 -3.47 -6.58
CA ASP A 94 -7.95 -4.08 -6.84
C ASP A 94 -8.39 -4.05 -8.32
N GLY A 95 -7.72 -3.25 -9.16
CA GLY A 95 -8.00 -3.09 -10.58
C GLY A 95 -7.01 -3.76 -11.54
N GLY A 96 -5.75 -3.96 -11.11
CA GLY A 96 -4.66 -4.52 -11.92
C GLY A 96 -3.80 -3.48 -12.66
N ASN A 97 -4.18 -2.20 -12.61
CA ASN A 97 -3.42 -1.06 -13.15
C ASN A 97 -2.52 -0.40 -12.09
N GLU A 98 -2.42 -0.97 -10.89
CA GLU A 98 -1.63 -0.47 -9.77
C GLU A 98 -0.19 -1.02 -9.80
N LEU A 99 0.73 -0.23 -9.26
CA LEU A 99 2.15 -0.54 -9.12
C LEU A 99 2.34 -1.85 -8.34
N GLY A 100 3.09 -2.77 -8.93
CA GLY A 100 3.31 -4.12 -8.43
C GLY A 100 2.35 -5.17 -8.99
N MET A 101 1.19 -4.77 -9.55
CA MET A 101 0.25 -5.68 -10.19
C MET A 101 0.75 -6.24 -11.52
N GLY A 102 1.89 -5.77 -12.05
CA GLY A 102 2.56 -6.42 -13.17
C GLY A 102 2.91 -7.89 -12.92
N LYS A 103 3.00 -8.31 -11.66
CA LYS A 103 3.13 -9.73 -11.28
C LYS A 103 1.93 -10.58 -11.76
N LEU A 104 0.77 -9.95 -11.93
CA LEU A 104 -0.50 -10.56 -12.35
C LEU A 104 -0.93 -10.12 -13.75
N LYS A 105 -0.04 -9.49 -14.53
CA LYS A 105 -0.35 -8.85 -15.82
C LYS A 105 -1.19 -9.74 -16.74
N GLU A 106 -0.79 -10.99 -16.97
CA GLU A 106 -1.52 -11.91 -17.85
C GLU A 106 -2.96 -12.19 -17.37
N LYS A 107 -3.16 -12.22 -16.06
CA LYS A 107 -4.49 -12.40 -15.46
C LYS A 107 -5.33 -11.14 -15.62
N VAL A 108 -4.72 -9.96 -15.48
CA VAL A 108 -5.38 -8.67 -15.72
C VAL A 108 -5.81 -8.57 -17.19
N ILE A 109 -4.93 -8.89 -18.14
CA ILE A 109 -5.24 -8.91 -19.58
C ILE A 109 -6.40 -9.86 -19.88
N SER A 110 -6.42 -11.03 -19.24
CA SER A 110 -7.44 -12.06 -19.50
C SER A 110 -8.81 -11.76 -18.90
N TYR A 111 -8.86 -11.12 -17.72
CA TYR A 111 -10.09 -11.04 -16.93
C TYR A 111 -10.62 -9.63 -16.72
N MET A 112 -9.78 -8.59 -16.86
CA MET A 112 -10.19 -7.22 -16.61
C MET A 112 -10.62 -6.51 -17.90
N PRO A 113 -11.67 -5.66 -17.85
CA PRO A 113 -12.03 -4.82 -18.98
C PRO A 113 -10.85 -3.94 -19.40
N LYS A 114 -10.53 -3.92 -20.71
CA LYS A 114 -9.38 -3.20 -21.27
C LYS A 114 -8.04 -3.62 -20.65
N GLY A 115 -7.94 -4.84 -20.15
CA GLY A 115 -6.74 -5.34 -19.47
C GLY A 115 -5.47 -5.26 -20.31
N ASP A 116 -5.58 -5.44 -21.63
CA ASP A 116 -4.51 -5.25 -22.62
C ASP A 116 -3.91 -3.83 -22.61
N MET A 117 -4.73 -2.82 -22.31
CA MET A 117 -4.33 -1.42 -22.22
C MET A 117 -3.89 -1.02 -20.81
N ILE A 118 -4.66 -1.40 -19.79
CA ILE A 118 -4.50 -0.84 -18.45
C ILE A 118 -3.56 -1.63 -17.55
N ALA A 119 -3.25 -2.90 -17.89
CA ALA A 119 -2.46 -3.74 -17.02
C ALA A 119 -1.11 -3.09 -16.71
N CYS A 120 -0.81 -2.98 -15.42
CA CYS A 120 0.49 -2.53 -14.95
C CYS A 120 1.58 -3.47 -15.49
N ASP A 121 2.69 -2.89 -15.91
CA ASP A 121 3.85 -3.61 -16.44
C ASP A 121 4.88 -3.90 -15.35
N VAL A 122 4.86 -3.15 -14.24
CA VAL A 122 5.88 -3.23 -13.20
C VAL A 122 5.46 -4.25 -12.12
N PRO A 123 6.18 -5.38 -11.99
CA PRO A 123 5.87 -6.40 -11.00
C PRO A 123 6.41 -6.01 -9.62
N ALA A 124 5.88 -6.68 -8.60
CA ALA A 124 6.44 -6.71 -7.24
C ALA A 124 6.74 -8.14 -6.81
N ASP A 125 7.57 -8.30 -5.76
CA ASP A 125 7.84 -9.59 -5.12
C ASP A 125 6.57 -10.21 -4.57
N PHE A 126 5.68 -9.38 -4.03
CA PHE A 126 4.36 -9.78 -3.55
C PHE A 126 3.28 -8.89 -4.18
N ALA A 127 2.22 -9.53 -4.69
CA ALA A 127 1.04 -8.84 -5.18
C ALA A 127 -0.16 -9.30 -4.35
N ILE A 128 -0.86 -8.36 -3.72
CA ILE A 128 -2.05 -8.59 -2.90
C ILE A 128 -3.24 -7.99 -3.64
N THR A 129 -4.13 -8.86 -4.13
CA THR A 129 -5.40 -8.45 -4.72
C THR A 129 -6.49 -8.38 -3.66
N CYS A 130 -7.33 -7.36 -3.70
CA CYS A 130 -8.44 -7.18 -2.77
C CYS A 130 -9.66 -6.56 -3.46
N GLY A 131 -10.77 -6.43 -2.74
CA GLY A 131 -11.97 -5.76 -3.26
C GLY A 131 -11.92 -4.23 -3.17
N VAL A 132 -11.11 -3.71 -2.25
CA VAL A 132 -10.74 -2.30 -2.07
C VAL A 132 -9.32 -2.29 -1.51
N SER A 133 -8.39 -1.55 -2.11
CA SER A 133 -6.98 -1.51 -1.68
C SER A 133 -6.75 -1.15 -0.20
N ASN A 134 -7.59 -0.28 0.37
CA ASN A 134 -7.58 0.00 1.81
C ASN A 134 -7.77 -1.28 2.64
N TRP A 135 -8.69 -2.17 2.24
CA TRP A 135 -8.94 -3.42 2.95
C TRP A 135 -7.75 -4.37 2.86
N GLY A 136 -7.06 -4.40 1.71
CA GLY A 136 -5.79 -5.12 1.56
C GLY A 136 -4.74 -4.62 2.54
N GLY A 137 -4.58 -3.30 2.66
CA GLY A 137 -3.68 -2.69 3.66
C GLY A 137 -4.04 -3.06 5.10
N TYR A 138 -5.32 -3.03 5.45
CA TYR A 138 -5.80 -3.45 6.78
C TYR A 138 -5.51 -4.91 7.07
N ALA A 139 -5.73 -5.80 6.09
CA ALA A 139 -5.46 -7.22 6.22
C ALA A 139 -3.95 -7.49 6.45
N VAL A 140 -3.08 -6.75 5.76
CA VAL A 140 -1.62 -6.81 5.99
C VAL A 140 -1.28 -6.38 7.41
N ALA A 141 -1.80 -5.25 7.88
CA ALA A 141 -1.58 -4.78 9.25
C ALA A 141 -2.02 -5.82 10.31
N CYS A 142 -3.19 -6.41 10.12
CA CYS A 142 -3.70 -7.50 10.97
C CYS A 142 -2.83 -8.77 10.91
N GLY A 143 -2.35 -9.15 9.71
CA GLY A 143 -1.45 -10.28 9.54
C GLY A 143 -0.12 -10.08 10.26
N LEU A 144 0.48 -8.89 10.13
CA LEU A 144 1.72 -8.52 10.83
C LEU A 144 1.52 -8.51 12.35
N TYR A 145 0.38 -8.01 12.83
CA TYR A 145 0.01 -8.07 14.24
C TYR A 145 -0.01 -9.53 14.74
N LEU A 146 -0.73 -10.41 14.06
CA LEU A 146 -0.85 -11.82 14.44
C LEU A 146 0.49 -12.55 14.44
N LEU A 147 1.33 -12.31 13.44
CA LEU A 147 2.69 -12.90 13.37
C LEU A 147 3.54 -12.53 14.59
N GLN A 148 3.29 -11.36 15.18
CA GLN A 148 4.07 -10.83 16.28
C GLN A 148 3.48 -11.14 17.66
N THR A 149 2.16 -11.33 17.77
CA THR A 149 1.45 -11.49 19.05
C THR A 149 0.90 -12.90 19.29
N CYS A 150 0.57 -13.65 18.23
CA CYS A 150 0.00 -15.00 18.36
C CYS A 150 1.10 -16.05 18.44
N SER A 151 1.16 -16.79 19.56
CA SER A 151 2.16 -17.84 19.80
C SER A 151 2.17 -18.93 18.71
N SER A 152 1.00 -19.29 18.18
CA SER A 152 0.86 -20.24 17.07
C SER A 152 1.55 -19.78 15.79
N HIS A 153 1.65 -18.47 15.58
CA HIS A 153 2.21 -17.85 14.38
C HIS A 153 3.67 -17.39 14.55
N GLN A 154 4.21 -17.35 15.77
CA GLN A 154 5.61 -17.00 16.05
C GLN A 154 6.61 -17.88 15.29
N ARG A 155 6.24 -19.12 14.94
CA ARG A 155 7.10 -20.01 14.13
C ARG A 155 7.46 -19.41 12.77
N TYR A 156 6.59 -18.58 12.20
CA TYR A 156 6.85 -17.91 10.91
C TYR A 156 7.78 -16.72 11.09
N LEU A 157 7.62 -15.99 12.20
CA LEU A 157 8.52 -14.91 12.60
C LEU A 157 9.96 -15.41 12.82
N ASN A 158 10.10 -16.56 13.51
CA ASN A 158 11.39 -17.14 13.85
C ASN A 158 12.16 -17.71 12.64
N LYS A 159 11.48 -17.95 11.51
CA LYS A 159 12.14 -18.32 10.25
C LYS A 159 12.72 -17.12 9.49
N GLY A 160 12.29 -15.90 9.82
CA GLY A 160 12.68 -14.66 9.14
C GLY A 160 13.51 -13.70 9.98
N ARG A 161 13.81 -14.00 11.25
CA ARG A 161 14.61 -13.15 12.15
C ARG A 161 15.87 -13.85 12.65
N THR A 162 16.98 -13.10 12.72
CA THR A 162 18.05 -13.38 13.68
C THR A 162 17.57 -13.05 15.10
N PRO A 163 17.94 -13.83 16.12
CA PRO A 163 17.35 -13.75 17.45
C PRO A 163 17.83 -12.50 18.22
N THR A 164 17.08 -11.40 18.09
CA THR A 164 17.22 -10.28 19.01
C THR A 164 15.88 -9.54 19.19
N GLU A 165 15.62 -9.20 20.46
CA GLU A 165 14.67 -8.22 21.00
C GLU A 165 13.34 -8.71 21.61
N THR A 166 13.11 -8.08 22.77
CA THR A 166 12.31 -8.41 23.96
C THR A 166 10.85 -7.94 23.90
N GLN A 167 10.07 -8.46 24.85
CA GLN A 167 8.60 -8.39 25.00
C GLN A 167 7.94 -6.99 25.18
N GLU A 168 8.66 -5.87 25.03
CA GLU A 168 8.09 -4.51 25.22
C GLU A 168 7.22 -3.99 24.05
N LYS A 169 7.12 -4.72 22.93
CA LYS A 169 6.51 -4.19 21.69
C LYS A 169 4.98 -4.36 21.58
N THR A 170 4.31 -5.13 22.45
CA THR A 170 2.89 -5.52 22.25
C THR A 170 1.90 -4.36 22.19
N GLN A 171 2.12 -3.30 22.97
CA GLN A 171 1.19 -2.16 23.05
C GLN A 171 1.25 -1.27 21.79
N THR A 172 2.43 -1.18 21.15
CA THR A 172 2.63 -0.47 19.88
C THR A 172 1.91 -1.16 18.73
N TRP A 173 1.85 -2.50 18.70
CA TRP A 173 1.20 -3.23 17.60
C TRP A 173 -0.32 -3.05 17.57
N ASN A 174 -0.97 -2.97 18.74
CA ASN A 174 -2.41 -2.67 18.80
C ASN A 174 -2.74 -1.30 18.20
N THR A 175 -1.86 -0.30 18.37
CA THR A 175 -2.07 1.02 17.77
C THR A 175 -1.89 1.03 16.24
N GLY A 176 -1.23 0.02 15.66
CA GLY A 176 -1.12 -0.14 14.21
C GLY A 176 -2.32 -0.80 13.54
N LEU A 177 -3.24 -1.40 14.32
CA LEU A 177 -4.46 -2.00 13.76
C LEU A 177 -5.45 -0.93 13.26
N PRO A 178 -6.21 -1.24 12.20
CA PRO A 178 -7.29 -0.37 11.72
C PRO A 178 -8.36 -0.22 12.79
N SER A 179 -9.11 0.88 12.78
CA SER A 179 -10.33 0.99 13.58
C SER A 179 -11.35 1.84 12.86
N VAL A 180 -12.65 1.56 13.11
CA VAL A 180 -13.73 2.35 12.51
C VAL A 180 -13.54 3.83 12.82
N HIS A 181 -13.15 4.16 14.05
CA HIS A 181 -12.93 5.54 14.47
C HIS A 181 -11.76 6.22 13.70
N LYS A 182 -10.62 5.54 13.55
CA LYS A 182 -9.46 6.11 12.82
C LYS A 182 -9.81 6.35 11.36
N GLU A 183 -10.42 5.37 10.71
CA GLU A 183 -10.77 5.47 9.28
C GLU A 183 -11.88 6.49 9.03
N GLU A 184 -12.86 6.59 9.94
CA GLU A 184 -13.89 7.62 9.88
C GLU A 184 -13.29 9.02 10.01
N ALA A 185 -12.39 9.21 10.97
CA ALA A 185 -11.72 10.49 11.18
C ALA A 185 -10.83 10.86 9.98
N PHE A 186 -10.11 9.90 9.41
CA PHE A 186 -9.27 10.10 8.23
C PHE A 186 -10.12 10.47 7.01
N LEU A 187 -11.14 9.68 6.68
CA LEU A 187 -12.03 9.94 5.55
C LEU A 187 -12.80 11.25 5.70
N SER A 188 -13.28 11.57 6.91
CA SER A 188 -13.93 12.86 7.20
C SER A 188 -12.98 14.04 6.95
N THR A 189 -11.70 13.87 7.28
CA THR A 189 -10.67 14.87 7.00
C THR A 189 -10.46 15.05 5.50
N LEU A 190 -10.37 13.95 4.73
CA LEU A 190 -10.25 13.98 3.27
C LEU A 190 -11.44 14.70 2.62
N VAL A 191 -12.67 14.38 3.03
CA VAL A 191 -13.89 15.04 2.57
C VAL A 191 -13.87 16.53 2.89
N ARG A 192 -13.43 16.92 4.09
CA ARG A 192 -13.29 18.33 4.47
C ARG A 192 -12.30 19.09 3.58
N PHE A 193 -11.26 18.42 3.09
CA PHE A 193 -10.30 18.97 2.13
C PHE A 193 -10.73 18.84 0.67
N GLY A 194 -11.96 18.40 0.39
CA GLY A 194 -12.49 18.33 -0.97
C GLY A 194 -12.01 17.11 -1.78
N VAL A 195 -11.38 16.13 -1.13
CA VAL A 195 -10.99 14.87 -1.79
C VAL A 195 -12.23 14.06 -2.10
N ARG A 196 -12.33 13.58 -3.34
CA ARG A 196 -13.51 12.90 -3.88
C ARG A 196 -13.23 11.42 -4.12
N SER A 197 -14.31 10.64 -4.13
CA SER A 197 -14.29 9.23 -4.52
C SER A 197 -13.74 9.06 -5.94
N GLY A 198 -12.75 8.19 -6.11
CA GLY A 198 -12.14 7.91 -7.41
C GLY A 198 -13.10 7.30 -8.43
N LYS A 199 -14.15 6.60 -7.94
CA LYS A 199 -15.12 5.91 -8.79
C LYS A 199 -16.33 6.77 -9.16
N THR A 200 -16.94 7.46 -8.18
CA THR A 200 -18.17 8.23 -8.39
C THR A 200 -17.92 9.72 -8.63
N GLY A 201 -16.77 10.25 -8.21
CA GLY A 201 -16.49 11.69 -8.16
C GLY A 201 -17.25 12.43 -7.05
N ASN A 202 -18.01 11.71 -6.23
CA ASN A 202 -18.77 12.31 -5.13
C ASN A 202 -17.83 12.82 -4.04
N LEU A 203 -18.20 13.97 -3.47
CA LEU A 203 -17.62 14.45 -2.23
C LEU A 203 -18.47 13.90 -1.08
N GLY A 204 -18.01 12.83 -0.45
CA GLY A 204 -18.78 12.15 0.58
C GLY A 204 -17.98 11.06 1.28
N MET A 205 -18.57 10.53 2.35
CA MET A 205 -18.00 9.44 3.14
C MET A 205 -18.12 8.11 2.39
N GLU A 206 -17.37 7.95 1.30
CA GLU A 206 -17.29 6.75 0.48
C GLU A 206 -15.89 6.54 -0.09
N VAL A 207 -15.54 5.27 -0.33
CA VAL A 207 -14.33 4.84 -1.04
C VAL A 207 -14.76 3.80 -2.07
N ASP A 208 -14.29 3.93 -3.31
CA ASP A 208 -14.65 3.10 -4.47
C ASP A 208 -16.15 2.94 -4.72
N GLY A 209 -16.89 4.01 -4.48
CA GLY A 209 -18.35 4.05 -4.61
C GLY A 209 -19.10 3.24 -3.55
N LEU A 210 -18.41 2.81 -2.49
CA LEU A 210 -19.01 2.14 -1.34
C LEU A 210 -19.03 3.10 -0.15
N MET A 211 -20.22 3.29 0.43
CA MET A 211 -20.42 4.14 1.61
C MET A 211 -19.60 3.65 2.80
N PHE A 212 -19.02 4.58 3.57
CA PHE A 212 -18.24 4.25 4.76
C PHE A 212 -19.06 3.44 5.77
N HIS A 213 -20.26 3.92 6.10
CA HIS A 213 -21.24 3.14 6.84
C HIS A 213 -22.35 2.61 5.92
N PRO A 214 -22.80 1.35 6.11
CA PRO A 214 -22.23 0.35 7.01
C PRO A 214 -21.03 -0.40 6.40
N THR A 215 -20.69 -0.19 5.13
CA THR A 215 -19.83 -1.13 4.38
C THR A 215 -18.41 -1.24 4.90
N HIS A 216 -17.65 -0.13 4.87
CA HIS A 216 -16.25 -0.11 5.30
C HIS A 216 -16.14 -0.33 6.81
N SER A 217 -17.02 0.30 7.60
CA SER A 217 -17.03 0.17 9.05
C SER A 217 -17.28 -1.28 9.50
N HIS A 218 -18.27 -1.96 8.90
CA HIS A 218 -18.56 -3.36 9.21
C HIS A 218 -17.39 -4.28 8.82
N LEU A 219 -16.74 -4.05 7.67
CA LEU A 219 -15.58 -4.83 7.27
C LEU A 219 -14.43 -4.68 8.27
N ILE A 220 -14.13 -3.45 8.71
CA ILE A 220 -13.09 -3.19 9.72
C ILE A 220 -13.44 -3.91 11.02
N THR A 221 -14.70 -3.82 11.48
CA THR A 221 -15.15 -4.52 12.69
C THR A 221 -14.98 -6.02 12.58
N ARG A 222 -15.40 -6.64 11.46
CA ARG A 222 -15.26 -8.09 11.24
C ARG A 222 -13.81 -8.53 11.15
N LEU A 223 -12.97 -7.74 10.47
CA LEU A 223 -11.54 -8.03 10.36
C LEU A 223 -10.87 -8.02 11.74
N LEU A 224 -11.14 -7.00 12.56
CA LEU A 224 -10.62 -6.94 13.93
C LEU A 224 -11.12 -8.09 14.82
N GLN A 225 -12.40 -8.45 14.71
CA GLN A 225 -12.95 -9.60 15.44
C GLN A 225 -12.19 -10.89 15.06
N ALA A 226 -11.94 -11.12 13.78
CA ALA A 226 -11.15 -12.25 13.32
C ALA A 226 -9.69 -12.19 13.80
N THR A 227 -9.08 -11.00 13.82
CA THR A 227 -7.71 -10.79 14.32
C THR A 227 -7.58 -11.10 15.80
N HIS A 228 -8.56 -10.74 16.64
CA HIS A 228 -8.49 -10.97 18.08
C HIS A 228 -9.02 -12.34 18.55
N SER A 229 -9.68 -13.09 17.67
CA SER A 229 -10.21 -14.43 17.98
C SER A 229 -9.17 -15.55 17.78
N ASN A 230 -7.96 -15.22 17.29
CA ASN A 230 -6.85 -16.16 17.04
C ASN A 230 -5.66 -15.87 17.94
#